data_AF-A0A918AEY4-F1
#
_entry.id   AF-A0A918AEY4-F1
#
_cell.length_a   1.000
_cell.length_b   1.000
_cell.length_c   1.000
_cell.angle_alpha   90.00
_cell.angle_beta   90.00
_cell.angle_gamma   90.00
#
_symmetry.space_group_name_H-M   'P 1'
#
loop_
_entity.id
_entity.type
_entity.pdbx_description
1 polymer ?
#
loop_
_entity_poly.entity_id
_entity_poly.type
_entity_poly.pdbx_seq_one_letter_code
_entity_poly.pdbx_strand_id
1 'polypeptide(L)'
;MNVLKTVTVGVAVAVASVILAQPALAASFQRDVGDGIVRYADPANELCVRADDTTGTAWVEVTLTRPGVIGKPIVIRDDNIRHPGATCAVLTAFEDVTYQADYESYWSGRDTVLRGTFTFET
;
A
#
# COMPACT_ATOMS: atom_id res chain seq x y z
N MET A 1 10.43 -4.52 -66.08
CA MET A 1 10.68 -3.35 -65.20
C MET A 1 9.34 -2.74 -64.81
N ASN A 2 9.26 -2.27 -63.56
CA ASN A 2 8.24 -1.44 -62.91
C ASN A 2 7.03 -2.10 -62.20
N VAL A 3 7.37 -2.49 -60.97
CA VAL A 3 6.64 -2.42 -59.70
C VAL A 3 5.51 -1.38 -59.63
N LEU A 4 4.36 -1.78 -59.09
CA LEU A 4 3.51 -0.93 -58.24
C LEU A 4 2.88 -1.79 -57.15
N LYS A 5 3.40 -1.64 -55.93
CA LYS A 5 2.82 -2.16 -54.69
C LYS A 5 1.73 -1.18 -54.23
N THR A 6 0.49 -1.63 -54.19
CA THR A 6 -0.60 -0.87 -53.57
C THR A 6 -0.62 -1.18 -52.08
N VAL A 7 -0.24 -0.18 -51.28
CA VAL A 7 -0.40 -0.15 -49.83
C VAL A 7 -1.77 0.45 -49.56
N THR A 8 -2.66 -0.30 -48.91
CA THR A 8 -3.92 0.23 -48.38
C THR A 8 -3.86 0.23 -46.86
N VAL A 9 -4.14 1.42 -46.31
CA VAL A 9 -3.96 1.84 -44.92
C VAL A 9 -5.31 1.83 -44.20
N GLY A 10 -5.32 1.38 -42.94
CA GLY A 10 -6.36 1.65 -41.93
C GLY A 10 -7.62 0.76 -42.06
N VAL A 11 -8.27 0.31 -40.99
CA VAL A 11 -8.48 0.95 -39.69
C VAL A 11 -8.45 -0.12 -38.61
N ALA A 12 -7.53 -0.01 -37.65
CA ALA A 12 -7.60 -0.77 -36.41
C ALA A 12 -8.58 -0.04 -35.48
N VAL A 13 -9.78 -0.61 -35.29
CA VAL A 13 -10.64 -0.23 -34.17
C VAL A 13 -10.12 -0.98 -32.95
N ALA A 14 -9.17 -0.38 -32.23
CA ALA A 14 -8.86 -0.83 -30.88
C ALA A 14 -10.05 -0.44 -30.00
N VAL A 15 -10.88 -1.42 -29.67
CA VAL A 15 -11.90 -1.26 -28.64
C VAL A 15 -11.16 -0.96 -27.35
N ALA A 16 -11.17 0.29 -26.92
CA ALA A 16 -10.67 0.66 -25.61
C ALA A 16 -11.65 0.06 -24.60
N SER A 17 -11.34 -1.14 -24.11
CA SER A 17 -11.94 -1.66 -22.90
C SER A 17 -11.58 -0.70 -21.79
N VAL A 18 -12.47 0.24 -21.49
CA VAL A 18 -12.43 0.99 -20.25
C VAL A 18 -12.79 -0.04 -19.19
N ILE A 19 -11.78 -0.70 -18.64
CA ILE A 19 -11.90 -1.42 -17.38
C ILE A 19 -12.16 -0.31 -16.36
N LEU A 20 -13.43 0.04 -16.19
CA LEU A 20 -13.86 0.69 -14.96
C LEU A 20 -13.53 -0.32 -13.87
N ALA A 21 -12.39 -0.12 -13.20
CA ALA A 21 -12.11 -0.81 -11.96
C ALA A 21 -13.31 -0.55 -11.07
N GLN A 22 -14.11 -1.59 -10.84
CA GLN A 22 -15.18 -1.54 -9.86
C GLN A 22 -14.51 -1.14 -8.54
N PRO A 23 -15.11 -0.22 -7.75
CA PRO A 23 -14.58 0.08 -6.42
C PRO A 23 -14.60 -1.26 -5.68
N ALA A 24 -13.42 -1.80 -5.41
CA ALA A 24 -13.32 -3.08 -4.75
C ALA A 24 -13.83 -2.88 -3.33
N LEU A 25 -14.96 -3.50 -3.01
CA LEU A 25 -15.39 -3.81 -1.65
C LEU A 25 -14.15 -4.11 -0.82
N ALA A 26 -13.94 -3.33 0.25
CA ALA A 26 -12.82 -3.35 1.18
C ALA A 26 -11.91 -4.60 1.06
N ALA A 27 -10.87 -4.49 0.23
CA ALA A 27 -10.03 -5.63 -0.09
C ALA A 27 -8.92 -5.75 0.97
N SER A 28 -8.95 -6.83 1.75
CA SER A 28 -7.79 -7.22 2.57
C SER A 28 -6.53 -7.24 1.71
N PHE A 29 -5.45 -6.64 2.20
CA PHE A 29 -4.20 -6.55 1.45
C PHE A 29 -2.99 -6.83 2.33
N GLN A 30 -1.88 -7.16 1.67
CA GLN A 30 -0.55 -7.15 2.25
C GLN A 30 0.40 -6.42 1.30
N ARG A 31 1.24 -5.54 1.83
CA ARG A 31 2.18 -4.74 1.06
C ARG A 31 3.51 -4.61 1.80
N ASP A 32 4.60 -4.81 1.06
CA ASP A 32 5.95 -4.51 1.53
C ASP A 32 6.17 -2.98 1.58
N VAL A 33 6.72 -2.50 2.69
CA VAL A 33 6.97 -1.08 2.97
C VAL A 33 8.36 -0.87 3.56
N GLY A 34 9.34 -0.60 2.70
CA GLY A 34 10.71 -0.39 3.13
C GLY A 34 11.31 -1.62 3.82
N ASP A 35 11.41 -1.58 5.15
CA ASP A 35 12.00 -2.60 6.03
C ASP A 35 10.94 -3.40 6.81
N GLY A 36 9.77 -3.61 6.22
CA GLY A 36 8.67 -4.30 6.86
C GLY A 36 7.48 -4.51 5.94
N ILE A 37 6.38 -4.98 6.55
CA ILE A 37 5.14 -5.32 5.87
C ILE A 37 3.96 -4.66 6.58
N VAL A 38 3.03 -4.14 5.79
CA VAL A 38 1.71 -3.71 6.26
C VAL A 38 0.67 -4.67 5.73
N ARG A 39 -0.22 -5.12 6.62
CA ARG A 39 -1.36 -5.97 6.27
C ARG A 39 -2.65 -5.36 6.81
N TYR A 40 -3.65 -5.25 5.95
CA TYR A 40 -5.01 -4.92 6.34
C TYR A 40 -5.90 -6.16 6.21
N ALA A 41 -6.63 -6.47 7.27
CA ALA A 41 -7.62 -7.53 7.33
C ALA A 41 -9.01 -6.91 7.45
N ASP A 42 -9.69 -6.82 6.31
CA ASP A 42 -11.05 -6.29 6.19
C ASP A 42 -12.06 -6.90 7.18
N PRO A 43 -12.21 -8.25 7.30
CA PRO A 43 -13.19 -8.82 8.22
C PRO A 43 -12.94 -8.50 9.70
N ALA A 44 -11.72 -8.06 10.06
CA ALA A 44 -11.37 -7.63 11.40
C ALA A 44 -11.28 -6.10 11.54
N ASN A 45 -11.43 -5.35 10.44
CA ASN A 45 -11.09 -3.93 10.35
C ASN A 45 -9.73 -3.62 10.98
N GLU A 46 -8.74 -4.49 10.78
CA GLU A 46 -7.48 -4.44 11.52
C GLU A 46 -6.31 -4.20 10.57
N LEU A 47 -5.47 -3.20 10.90
CA LEU A 47 -4.21 -2.97 10.21
C LEU A 47 -3.04 -3.35 11.11
N CYS A 48 -2.22 -4.28 10.62
CA CYS A 48 -1.03 -4.77 11.28
C CYS A 48 0.22 -4.30 10.54
N VAL A 49 1.22 -3.86 11.30
CA VAL A 49 2.53 -3.46 10.82
C VAL A 49 3.56 -4.40 11.43
N ARG A 50 4.47 -4.92 10.62
CA ARG A 50 5.56 -5.79 11.07
C ARG A 50 6.89 -5.32 10.50
N ALA A 51 7.88 -5.09 11.35
CA ALA A 51 9.26 -4.92 10.90
C ALA A 51 9.83 -6.24 10.39
N ASP A 52 10.73 -6.18 9.42
CA ASP A 52 11.40 -7.37 8.93
C ASP A 52 12.37 -7.94 9.96
N ASP A 53 12.35 -9.27 10.09
CA ASP A 53 13.33 -9.98 10.88
C ASP A 53 14.68 -9.98 10.13
N THR A 54 15.58 -9.13 10.60
CA THR A 54 16.86 -8.83 9.96
C THR A 54 17.96 -8.86 11.01
N THR A 55 19.21 -9.03 10.58
CA THR A 55 20.34 -8.87 11.48
C THR A 55 20.47 -7.40 11.88
N GLY A 56 20.30 -7.12 13.18
CA GLY A 56 20.35 -5.76 13.74
C GLY A 56 18.96 -5.19 14.05
N THR A 57 18.92 -3.89 14.31
CA THR A 57 17.68 -3.18 14.68
C THR A 57 16.93 -2.75 13.43
N ALA A 58 15.68 -3.16 13.31
CA ALA A 58 14.74 -2.67 12.31
C ALA A 58 13.45 -2.19 12.96
N TRP A 59 12.86 -1.15 12.39
CA TRP A 59 11.55 -0.66 12.77
C TRP A 59 10.81 -0.13 11.54
N VAL A 60 9.50 -0.16 11.63
CA VAL A 60 8.60 0.45 10.65
C VAL A 60 7.48 1.15 11.41
N GLU A 61 7.14 2.34 10.95
CA GLU A 61 6.08 3.18 11.50
C GLU A 61 5.16 3.59 10.36
N VAL A 62 3.85 3.48 10.60
CA VAL A 62 2.81 3.86 9.65
C VAL A 62 1.90 4.85 10.33
N THR A 63 1.73 6.00 9.68
CA THR A 63 0.79 7.05 10.07
C THR A 63 -0.38 7.03 9.10
N LEU A 64 -1.57 6.72 9.61
CA LEU A 64 -2.81 6.75 8.85
C LEU A 64 -3.51 8.10 9.05
N THR A 65 -3.80 8.75 7.94
CA THR A 65 -4.61 9.96 7.87
C THR A 65 -5.80 9.76 6.94
N ARG A 66 -6.84 10.57 7.10
CA ARG A 66 -7.98 10.59 6.19
C ARG A 66 -7.96 11.88 5.39
N PRO A 67 -7.74 11.82 4.06
CA PRO A 67 -7.77 13.00 3.22
C PRO A 67 -9.08 13.77 3.41
N GLY A 68 -8.99 15.09 3.66
CA GLY A 68 -10.15 15.96 3.81
C GLY A 68 -10.86 15.91 5.17
N VAL A 69 -10.41 15.07 6.11
CA VAL A 69 -10.97 15.00 7.47
C VAL A 69 -9.94 15.49 8.48
N ILE A 70 -10.30 16.51 9.27
CA ILE A 70 -9.48 16.94 10.41
C ILE A 70 -9.71 15.95 11.55
N GLY A 71 -8.73 15.11 11.82
CA GLY A 71 -8.77 14.11 12.88
C GLY A 71 -7.39 13.76 13.40
N LYS A 72 -7.33 13.11 14.56
CA LYS A 72 -6.07 12.59 15.09
C LYS A 72 -5.59 11.44 14.19
N PRO A 73 -4.34 11.46 13.69
CA PRO A 73 -3.81 10.34 12.92
C PRO A 73 -3.68 9.09 13.80
N ILE A 74 -3.81 7.93 13.17
CA ILE A 74 -3.54 6.64 13.81
C ILE A 74 -2.09 6.29 13.49
N VAL A 75 -1.25 6.12 14.52
CA VAL A 75 0.17 5.78 14.34
C VAL A 75 0.39 4.36 14.86
N ILE A 76 0.96 3.51 14.01
CA ILE A 76 1.23 2.10 14.30
C ILE A 76 2.70 1.86 14.02
N ARG A 77 3.45 1.45 15.04
CA ARG A 77 4.89 1.23 14.95
C ARG A 77 5.21 -0.17 15.44
N ASP A 78 6.05 -0.87 14.69
CA ASP A 78 6.59 -2.17 15.05
C ASP A 78 8.11 -2.14 15.02
N ASP A 79 8.74 -2.90 15.91
CA ASP A 79 10.17 -3.08 15.97
C ASP A 79 10.54 -4.57 16.09
N ASN A 80 11.58 -4.98 15.37
CA ASN A 80 11.96 -6.38 15.24
C ASN A 80 12.62 -6.95 16.51
N ILE A 81 13.01 -6.10 17.48
CA ILE A 81 13.69 -6.51 18.71
C ILE A 81 12.69 -6.88 19.80
N ARG A 82 11.53 -6.21 19.87
CA ARG A 82 10.58 -6.37 20.96
C ARG A 82 9.38 -7.26 20.62
N HIS A 83 9.06 -7.48 19.35
CA HIS A 83 7.79 -8.12 18.96
C HIS A 83 7.92 -9.14 17.81
N PRO A 84 7.95 -10.46 18.09
CA PRO A 84 7.92 -11.50 17.04
C PRO A 84 6.52 -11.72 16.43
N GLY A 85 5.67 -10.69 16.31
CA GLY A 85 4.23 -10.88 16.09
C GLY A 85 3.46 -9.83 15.29
N ALA A 86 4.10 -8.74 14.85
CA ALA A 86 3.45 -7.53 14.31
C ALA A 86 2.67 -6.73 15.38
N THR A 87 2.59 -5.42 15.17
CA THR A 87 1.78 -4.49 15.96
C THR A 87 0.52 -4.14 15.17
N CYS A 88 -0.65 -4.40 15.75
CA CYS A 88 -1.94 -4.23 15.08
C CYS A 88 -2.79 -3.15 15.74
N ALA A 89 -3.58 -2.45 14.94
CA ALA A 89 -4.60 -1.52 15.40
C ALA A 89 -5.91 -1.73 14.64
N VAL A 90 -7.01 -1.74 15.39
CA VAL A 90 -8.35 -1.86 14.82
C VAL A 90 -8.85 -0.47 14.38
N LEU A 91 -9.21 -0.35 13.10
CA LEU A 91 -9.73 0.84 12.44
C LEU A 91 -11.26 0.98 12.60
N THR A 92 -11.78 0.60 13.77
CA THR A 92 -13.21 0.41 14.14
C THR A 92 -14.14 1.59 13.89
N ALA A 93 -13.63 2.75 13.52
CA ALA A 93 -14.44 3.95 13.49
C ALA A 93 -15.14 4.19 12.14
N PHE A 94 -14.72 3.57 11.03
CA PHE A 94 -15.28 3.88 9.70
C PHE A 94 -15.12 2.75 8.68
N GLU A 95 -16.24 2.23 8.16
CA GLU A 95 -16.31 1.38 6.96
C GLU A 95 -16.34 2.26 5.70
N ASP A 96 -15.85 1.75 4.55
CA ASP A 96 -15.88 2.45 3.25
C ASP A 96 -15.13 3.80 3.25
N VAL A 97 -13.96 3.85 3.88
CA VAL A 97 -13.16 5.08 3.99
C VAL A 97 -11.78 4.93 3.36
N THR A 98 -11.40 5.93 2.56
CA THR A 98 -10.05 6.07 2.05
C THR A 98 -9.10 6.56 3.15
N TYR A 99 -8.08 5.77 3.46
CA TYR A 99 -6.95 6.17 4.27
C TYR A 99 -5.74 6.47 3.39
N GLN A 100 -4.98 7.48 3.77
CA GLN A 100 -3.61 7.69 3.33
C GLN A 100 -2.68 7.15 4.42
N ALA A 101 -1.84 6.20 4.05
CA ALA A 101 -0.81 5.61 4.89
C ALA A 101 0.56 6.16 4.49
N ASP A 102 1.14 6.98 5.35
CA ASP A 102 2.52 7.43 5.25
C ASP A 102 3.38 6.52 6.11
N TYR A 103 4.45 5.95 5.55
CA TYR A 103 5.34 5.06 6.28
C TYR A 103 6.76 5.61 6.36
N GLU A 104 7.41 5.33 7.49
CA GLU A 104 8.84 5.43 7.66
C GLU A 104 9.38 4.06 8.10
N SER A 105 10.55 3.68 7.60
CA SER A 105 11.23 2.46 8.06
C SER A 105 12.73 2.68 8.19
N TYR A 106 13.37 1.87 9.02
CA TYR A 106 14.81 1.88 9.22
C TYR A 106 15.30 0.48 9.48
N TRP A 107 16.50 0.20 8.98
CA TRP A 107 17.27 -0.97 9.34
C TRP A 107 18.74 -0.59 9.54
N SER A 108 19.32 -1.01 10.66
CA SER A 108 20.71 -0.68 11.04
C SER A 108 21.76 -1.18 10.06
N GLY A 109 21.47 -2.21 9.26
CA GLY A 109 22.38 -2.69 8.22
C GLY A 109 22.49 -1.75 7.01
N ARG A 110 21.49 -0.89 6.80
CA ARG A 110 21.48 0.14 5.75
C ARG A 110 21.77 1.54 6.30
N ASP A 111 21.52 1.76 7.59
CA ASP A 111 21.67 3.04 8.30
C ASP A 111 21.01 4.23 7.59
N THR A 112 19.82 4.00 7.02
CA THR A 112 19.06 5.01 6.29
C THR A 112 17.56 4.81 6.53
N VAL A 113 16.84 5.91 6.73
CA VAL A 113 15.38 5.91 6.85
C VAL A 113 14.75 5.93 5.46
N LEU A 114 13.93 4.93 5.15
CA LEU A 114 13.07 4.92 3.97
C LEU A 114 11.73 5.54 4.29
N ARG A 115 11.10 6.14 3.28
CA ARG A 115 9.80 6.80 3.39
C ARG A 115 8.96 6.50 2.16
N GLY A 116 7.66 6.43 2.35
CA GLY A 116 6.73 6.40 1.25
C GLY A 116 5.30 6.57 1.70
N THR A 117 4.40 6.57 0.72
CA THR A 117 2.97 6.79 0.92
C THR A 117 2.20 5.84 0.04
N PHE A 118 1.06 5.37 0.53
CA PHE A 118 0.05 4.74 -0.29
C PHE A 118 -1.35 5.00 0.25
N THR A 119 -2.35 4.82 -0.60
CA THR A 119 -3.76 4.89 -0.19
C THR A 119 -4.40 3.51 -0.26
N PHE A 120 -5.40 3.30 0.59
CA PHE A 120 -6.27 2.12 0.55
C PHE A 120 -7.65 2.49 1.07
N GLU A 121 -8.64 1.68 0.70
CA GLU A 121 -10.02 1.81 1.14
C GLU A 121 -10.33 0.66 2.10
N THR A 122 -11.00 0.98 3.21
CA THR A 122 -11.62 0.02 4.13
C THR A 122 -13.09 -0.14 3.81
#